data_AF-A0A2A5EYQ0-F1
#
_entry.id   AF-A0A2A5EYQ0-F1
#
_cell.length_a   1.000
_cell.length_b   1.000
_cell.length_c   1.000
_cell.angle_alpha   90.00
_cell.angle_beta   90.00
_cell.angle_gamma   90.00
#
_symmetry.space_group_name_H-M   'P 1'
#
loop_
_entity.id
_entity.type
_entity.pdbx_description
1 polymer ?
#
loop_
_entity_poly.entity_id
_entity_poly.type
_entity_poly.pdbx_seq_one_letter_code
_entity_poly.pdbx_strand_id
1 'polypeptide(L)'
;MKLKKPTKGNLLAVGAFALLLSIGAGGAVGLGYYKTAVRAYERTNFKFTLPGGEVKPVVINMSGHGLPKQILQPDSIRLRSRSIVNTGDVPLPLMIAFDGIPGTLTVKSGGEVFDPETQLKVVRPGAKWRFDVYIHLPPEFREQEAVINGQMLVTHATDHTIMATVPISIFWGDT
;
A
#
# COMPACT_ATOMS: atom_id res chain seq x y z
N MET A 1 -38.33 30.28 -42.40
CA MET A 1 -37.87 30.26 -40.98
C MET A 1 -36.42 30.73 -40.95
N LYS A 2 -36.14 31.99 -40.56
CA LYS A 2 -34.77 32.56 -40.59
C LYS A 2 -34.02 32.16 -39.32
N LEU A 3 -33.00 31.31 -39.45
CA LEU A 3 -32.09 30.97 -38.35
C LEU A 3 -31.31 32.22 -37.93
N LYS A 4 -31.55 32.67 -36.70
CA LYS A 4 -30.89 33.84 -36.09
C LYS A 4 -29.40 33.51 -35.93
N LYS A 5 -28.53 34.22 -36.65
CA LYS A 5 -27.08 34.01 -36.57
C LYS A 5 -26.61 34.21 -35.12
N PRO A 6 -25.80 33.29 -34.56
CA PRO A 6 -25.31 33.42 -33.19
C PRO A 6 -24.46 34.68 -33.06
N THR A 7 -24.80 35.51 -32.08
CA THR A 7 -24.02 36.69 -31.70
C THR A 7 -22.67 36.28 -31.13
N LYS A 8 -21.62 37.06 -31.39
CA LYS A 8 -20.23 36.76 -31.01
C LYS A 8 -20.06 36.38 -29.52
N GLY A 9 -20.90 36.90 -28.62
CA GLY A 9 -20.91 36.54 -27.20
C GLY A 9 -21.30 35.09 -26.89
N ASN A 10 -22.19 34.48 -27.68
CA ASN A 10 -22.61 33.10 -27.48
C ASN A 10 -21.54 32.09 -27.93
N LEU A 11 -20.68 32.46 -28.89
CA LEU A 11 -19.56 31.62 -29.32
C LEU A 11 -18.44 31.52 -28.27
N LEU A 12 -18.15 32.61 -27.56
CA LEU A 12 -17.15 32.63 -26.47
C LEU A 12 -17.61 31.80 -25.26
N ALA A 13 -18.89 31.90 -24.89
CA ALA A 13 -19.45 31.11 -23.80
C ALA A 13 -19.46 29.60 -24.10
N VAL A 14 -19.79 29.20 -25.34
CA VAL A 14 -19.74 27.79 -25.76
C VAL A 14 -18.31 27.26 -25.82
N GLY A 15 -17.35 28.07 -26.30
CA GLY A 15 -15.93 27.72 -26.30
C GLY A 15 -15.34 27.54 -24.90
N ALA A 16 -15.66 28.43 -23.96
CA ALA A 16 -15.22 28.32 -22.57
C ALA A 16 -15.82 27.10 -21.85
N PHE A 17 -17.08 26.77 -22.13
CA PHE A 17 -17.75 25.60 -21.56
C PHE A 17 -17.17 24.28 -22.09
N ALA A 18 -16.87 24.20 -23.39
CA ALA A 18 -16.20 23.05 -23.98
C ALA A 18 -14.78 22.84 -23.43
N LEU A 19 -14.03 23.91 -23.20
CA LEU A 19 -12.70 23.85 -22.58
C LEU A 19 -12.77 23.32 -21.13
N LEU A 20 -13.73 23.81 -20.33
CA LEU A 20 -13.96 23.36 -18.95
C LEU A 20 -14.37 21.88 -18.88
N LEU A 21 -15.21 21.41 -19.81
CA LEU A 21 -15.56 19.99 -19.91
C LEU A 21 -14.36 19.12 -20.32
N SER A 22 -13.48 19.64 -21.18
CA SER A 22 -12.25 18.94 -21.59
C SER A 22 -11.28 18.76 -20.42
N ILE A 23 -11.09 19.82 -19.62
CA ILE A 23 -10.24 19.79 -18.43
C ILE A 23 -10.86 18.89 -17.34
N GLY A 24 -12.18 18.98 -17.14
CA GLY A 24 -12.90 18.16 -16.15
C GLY A 24 -12.91 16.66 -16.50
N ALA A 25 -13.12 16.31 -17.76
CA ALA A 25 -13.07 14.93 -18.23
C ALA A 25 -11.64 14.37 -18.20
N GLY A 26 -10.64 15.17 -18.59
CA GLY A 26 -9.22 14.80 -18.50
C GLY A 26 -8.78 14.54 -17.05
N GLY A 27 -9.23 15.38 -16.11
CA GLY A 27 -8.93 15.20 -14.68
C GLY A 27 -9.55 13.93 -14.08
N ALA A 28 -10.81 13.62 -14.41
CA ALA A 28 -11.48 12.43 -13.89
C ALA A 28 -10.90 11.12 -14.45
N VAL A 29 -10.58 11.09 -15.75
CA VAL A 29 -9.92 9.94 -16.39
C VAL A 29 -8.50 9.77 -15.85
N GLY A 30 -7.76 10.88 -15.68
CA GLY A 30 -6.42 10.87 -15.07
C GLY A 30 -6.39 10.32 -13.64
N LEU A 31 -7.34 10.74 -12.79
CA LEU A 31 -7.46 10.26 -11.41
C LEU A 31 -7.90 8.79 -11.32
N GLY A 32 -8.77 8.34 -12.22
CA GLY A 32 -9.19 6.94 -12.31
C GLY A 32 -8.06 6.02 -12.74
N TYR A 33 -7.31 6.44 -13.77
CA TYR A 33 -6.13 5.72 -14.25
C TYR A 33 -5.02 5.71 -13.19
N TYR A 34 -4.79 6.84 -12.50
CA TYR A 34 -3.87 6.96 -11.37
C TYR A 34 -4.16 5.94 -10.26
N LYS A 35 -5.41 5.88 -9.76
CA LYS A 35 -5.79 4.92 -8.71
C LYS A 35 -5.60 3.48 -9.17
N THR A 36 -5.78 3.20 -10.45
CA THR A 36 -5.69 1.83 -11.00
C THR A 36 -4.23 1.42 -11.20
N ALA A 37 -3.41 2.27 -11.80
CA ALA A 37 -1.99 2.02 -12.05
C ALA A 37 -1.18 1.88 -10.75
N VAL A 38 -1.37 2.77 -9.77
CA VAL A 38 -0.67 2.68 -8.48
C VAL A 38 -1.10 1.43 -7.70
N ARG A 39 -2.38 1.04 -7.75
CA ARG A 39 -2.90 -0.14 -7.01
C ARG A 39 -2.57 -1.49 -7.66
N ALA A 40 -2.29 -1.54 -8.96
CA ALA A 40 -2.04 -2.79 -9.67
C ALA A 40 -0.73 -3.46 -9.23
N TYR A 41 0.29 -2.66 -8.89
CA TYR A 41 1.63 -3.14 -8.53
C TYR A 41 1.85 -3.30 -7.01
N GLU A 42 0.86 -2.95 -6.17
CA GLU A 42 0.95 -2.93 -4.69
C GLU A 42 0.39 -4.19 -3.99
N ARG A 43 0.43 -5.36 -4.63
CA ARG A 43 -0.29 -6.54 -4.13
C ARG A 43 0.60 -7.74 -3.84
N THR A 44 1.65 -7.55 -3.04
CA THR A 44 2.21 -8.70 -2.32
C THR A 44 1.28 -9.05 -1.17
N ASN A 45 0.32 -9.93 -1.48
CA ASN A 45 -0.67 -10.42 -0.53
C ASN A 45 -0.10 -11.62 0.21
N PHE A 46 0.17 -11.48 1.50
CA PHE A 46 0.52 -12.60 2.36
C PHE A 46 -0.66 -13.02 3.25
N LYS A 47 -0.72 -14.32 3.57
CA LYS A 47 -1.70 -14.93 4.46
C LYS A 47 -0.99 -15.98 5.31
N PHE A 48 -1.24 -15.98 6.60
CA PHE A 48 -0.76 -17.02 7.51
C PHE A 48 -1.67 -17.18 8.73
N THR A 49 -1.50 -18.29 9.42
CA THR A 49 -2.22 -18.67 10.64
C THR A 49 -1.29 -18.55 11.85
N LEU A 50 -1.85 -18.26 13.02
CA LEU A 50 -1.11 -18.13 14.26
C LEU A 50 -1.67 -19.09 15.34
N PRO A 51 -0.80 -19.68 16.18
CA PRO A 51 0.68 -19.62 16.13
C PRO A 51 1.29 -20.56 15.07
N GLY A 52 2.52 -20.28 14.61
CA GLY A 52 3.36 -21.24 13.89
C GLY A 52 3.10 -21.44 12.39
N GLY A 53 2.32 -20.57 11.74
CA GLY A 53 2.12 -20.67 10.29
C GLY A 53 3.37 -20.25 9.50
N GLU A 54 3.77 -21.07 8.53
CA GLU A 54 4.80 -20.70 7.56
C GLU A 54 4.34 -19.52 6.70
N VAL A 55 5.20 -18.50 6.58
CA VAL A 55 4.94 -17.35 5.72
C VAL A 55 5.90 -17.35 4.56
N LYS A 56 5.36 -17.29 3.34
CA LYS A 56 6.19 -17.18 2.14
C LYS A 56 6.95 -15.84 2.14
N PRO A 57 8.20 -15.81 1.66
CA PRO A 57 8.93 -14.57 1.47
C PRO A 57 8.17 -13.58 0.59
N VAL A 58 8.23 -12.31 0.98
CA VAL A 58 7.70 -11.17 0.23
C VAL A 58 8.85 -10.60 -0.58
N VAL A 59 8.79 -10.76 -1.89
CA VAL A 59 9.80 -10.24 -2.82
C VAL A 59 9.22 -9.04 -3.57
N ILE A 60 9.96 -7.94 -3.60
CA ILE A 60 9.52 -6.65 -4.13
C ILE A 60 10.55 -6.13 -5.11
N ASN A 61 10.16 -6.09 -6.38
CA ASN A 61 10.95 -5.45 -7.43
C ASN A 61 10.45 -4.01 -7.62
N MET A 62 11.29 -3.05 -7.22
CA MET A 62 10.99 -1.62 -7.33
C MET A 62 11.07 -1.10 -8.77
N SER A 63 11.88 -1.74 -9.63
CA SER A 63 11.99 -1.41 -11.06
C SER A 63 10.75 -1.82 -11.85
N GLY A 64 10.03 -2.85 -11.38
CA GLY A 64 8.77 -3.32 -11.99
C GLY A 64 7.56 -2.41 -11.73
N HIS A 65 7.69 -1.35 -10.92
CA HIS A 65 6.62 -0.38 -10.70
C HIS A 65 6.44 0.52 -11.92
N GLY A 66 5.20 0.68 -12.41
CA GLY A 66 4.93 1.54 -13.57
C GLY A 66 5.41 3.00 -13.39
N LEU A 67 5.78 3.65 -14.50
CA LEU A 67 6.32 5.03 -14.53
C LEU A 67 5.59 6.04 -13.62
N PRO A 68 4.24 6.09 -13.55
CA PRO A 68 3.57 7.04 -12.67
C PRO A 68 3.94 6.87 -11.19
N LYS A 69 4.15 5.62 -10.73
CA LYS A 69 4.54 5.34 -9.34
C LYS A 69 6.00 5.70 -9.09
N GLN A 70 6.90 5.39 -10.02
CA GLN A 70 8.31 5.76 -9.93
C GLN A 70 8.51 7.28 -9.87
N ILE A 71 7.63 8.06 -10.50
CA ILE A 71 7.71 9.53 -10.49
C ILE A 71 7.11 10.10 -9.20
N LEU A 72 5.92 9.63 -8.79
CA LEU A 72 5.17 10.27 -7.71
C LEU A 72 5.52 9.73 -6.32
N GLN A 73 5.91 8.46 -6.22
CA GLN A 73 6.19 7.77 -4.96
C GLN A 73 7.35 6.77 -5.14
N PRO A 74 8.54 7.23 -5.55
CA PRO A 74 9.68 6.33 -5.81
C PRO A 74 10.07 5.51 -4.58
N ASP A 75 9.90 6.07 -3.39
CA ASP A 75 10.45 5.53 -2.14
C ASP A 75 9.39 4.92 -1.23
N SER A 76 8.17 4.71 -1.74
CA SER A 76 7.03 4.20 -0.96
C SER A 76 6.62 2.81 -1.42
N ILE A 77 6.70 1.86 -0.49
CA ILE A 77 6.22 0.49 -0.65
C ILE A 77 4.98 0.30 0.19
N ARG A 78 3.98 -0.37 -0.40
CA ARG A 78 2.80 -0.80 0.34
C ARG A 78 2.71 -2.32 0.31
N LEU A 79 2.72 -2.93 1.48
CA LEU A 79 2.42 -4.35 1.66
C LEU A 79 0.99 -4.49 2.16
N ARG A 80 0.24 -5.44 1.62
CA ARG A 80 -1.12 -5.71 2.06
C ARG A 80 -1.22 -7.11 2.63
N SER A 81 -1.61 -7.21 3.89
CA SER A 81 -1.99 -8.49 4.48
C SER A 81 -3.38 -8.90 3.96
N ARG A 82 -3.47 -10.11 3.40
CA ARG A 82 -4.76 -10.69 2.96
C ARG A 82 -5.57 -11.17 4.16
N SER A 83 -4.90 -11.79 5.12
CA SER A 83 -5.44 -12.14 6.44
C SER A 83 -4.37 -12.79 7.32
N ILE A 84 -4.23 -12.32 8.55
CA ILE A 84 -3.73 -13.12 9.68
C ILE A 84 -4.94 -13.77 10.35
N VAL A 85 -4.87 -15.06 10.64
CA VAL A 85 -5.96 -15.79 11.32
C VAL A 85 -5.43 -16.40 12.61
N ASN A 86 -6.06 -16.08 13.73
CA ASN A 86 -5.80 -16.76 14.98
C ASN A 86 -6.55 -18.11 14.96
N THR A 87 -5.80 -19.22 14.89
CA THR A 87 -6.36 -20.59 14.92
C THR A 87 -6.31 -21.21 16.31
N GLY A 88 -5.76 -20.51 17.30
CA GLY A 88 -5.81 -20.90 18.70
C GLY A 88 -7.20 -20.73 19.32
N ASP A 89 -7.29 -21.08 20.59
CA ASP A 89 -8.49 -21.05 21.44
C ASP A 89 -8.59 -19.78 22.31
N VAL A 90 -7.49 -19.03 22.44
CA VAL A 90 -7.41 -17.78 23.21
C VAL A 90 -7.20 -16.54 22.33
N PRO A 91 -7.71 -15.36 22.73
CA PRO A 91 -7.40 -14.10 22.04
C PRO A 91 -5.90 -13.81 22.05
N LEU A 92 -5.37 -13.38 20.90
CA LEU A 92 -3.96 -13.03 20.76
C LEU A 92 -3.79 -11.51 20.66
N PRO A 93 -3.17 -10.85 21.65
CA PRO A 93 -2.68 -9.48 21.50
C PRO A 93 -1.40 -9.51 20.64
N LEU A 94 -1.47 -8.91 19.46
CA LEU A 94 -0.39 -8.93 18.48
C LEU A 94 0.18 -7.54 18.24
N MET A 95 1.49 -7.48 18.02
CA MET A 95 2.22 -6.33 17.52
C MET A 95 2.96 -6.69 16.25
N ILE A 96 3.27 -5.68 15.43
CA ILE A 96 4.07 -5.83 14.23
C ILE A 96 5.35 -5.02 14.44
N ALA A 97 6.49 -5.66 14.21
CA ALA A 97 7.78 -4.99 14.15
C ALA A 97 8.47 -5.32 12.82
N PHE A 98 9.47 -4.53 12.46
CA PHE A 98 10.32 -4.80 11.31
C PHE A 98 11.76 -4.77 11.74
N ASP A 99 12.56 -5.62 11.12
CA ASP A 99 13.98 -5.77 11.38
C ASP A 99 14.72 -5.86 10.05
N GLY A 100 15.89 -5.23 9.95
CA GLY A 100 16.70 -5.18 8.73
C GLY A 100 16.12 -4.36 7.56
N ILE A 101 15.00 -3.65 7.73
CA ILE A 101 14.44 -2.75 6.70
C ILE A 101 14.69 -1.29 7.10
N PRO A 102 15.44 -0.50 6.30
CA PRO A 102 15.69 0.90 6.59
C PRO A 102 14.44 1.77 6.34
N GLY A 103 14.37 2.91 7.03
CA GLY A 103 13.37 3.94 6.80
C GLY A 103 12.21 3.95 7.79
N THR A 104 11.14 4.66 7.41
CA THR A 104 9.98 4.89 8.27
C THR A 104 8.86 3.92 7.93
N LEU A 105 8.25 3.35 8.96
CA LEU A 105 7.23 2.33 8.83
C LEU A 105 5.90 2.84 9.38
N THR A 106 4.81 2.60 8.67
CA THR A 106 3.46 2.94 9.13
C THR A 106 2.52 1.77 8.84
N VAL A 107 1.90 1.25 9.90
CA VAL A 107 0.90 0.19 9.78
C VAL A 107 -0.49 0.83 9.83
N LYS A 108 -1.36 0.46 8.88
CA LYS A 108 -2.77 0.86 8.84
C LYS A 108 -3.65 -0.38 8.86
N SER A 109 -4.36 -0.60 9.96
CA SER A 109 -5.39 -1.64 10.03
C SER A 109 -6.76 -1.07 9.70
N GLY A 110 -7.62 -1.88 9.07
CA GLY A 110 -9.05 -1.58 9.05
C GLY A 110 -9.70 -1.95 10.40
N GLY A 111 -10.60 -1.10 10.91
CA GLY A 111 -11.44 -1.38 12.09
C GLY A 111 -10.99 -0.72 13.40
N GLU A 112 -11.90 -0.66 14.37
CA GLU A 112 -11.90 0.23 15.56
C GLU A 112 -10.85 -0.06 16.66
N VAL A 113 -9.95 -1.04 16.50
CA VAL A 113 -9.05 -1.47 17.59
C VAL A 113 -7.62 -1.69 17.11
N PHE A 114 -7.08 -0.78 16.31
CA PHE A 114 -5.63 -0.71 16.09
C PHE A 114 -5.18 0.61 16.68
N ASP A 115 -4.45 0.52 17.79
CA ASP A 115 -3.85 1.69 18.40
C ASP A 115 -2.58 2.03 17.60
N PRO A 116 -2.54 3.16 16.88
CA PRO A 116 -1.39 3.53 16.06
C PRO A 116 -0.15 3.87 16.88
N GLU A 117 -0.29 4.21 18.17
CA GLU A 117 0.82 4.51 19.07
C GLU A 117 1.48 3.23 19.55
N THR A 118 0.67 2.25 19.98
CA THR A 118 1.19 0.97 20.51
C THR A 118 1.32 -0.11 19.44
N GLN A 119 0.80 0.12 18.23
CA GLN A 119 0.68 -0.85 17.14
C GLN A 119 0.01 -2.17 17.57
N LEU A 120 -0.84 -2.11 18.59
CA LEU A 120 -1.47 -3.26 19.22
C LEU A 120 -2.77 -3.64 18.50
N LYS A 121 -2.94 -4.94 18.26
CA LYS A 121 -4.20 -5.54 17.81
C LYS A 121 -4.53 -6.82 18.55
N VAL A 122 -5.69 -6.88 19.19
CA VAL A 122 -6.22 -8.15 19.72
C VAL A 122 -7.00 -8.89 18.62
N VAL A 123 -6.56 -10.13 18.32
CA VAL A 123 -7.18 -11.03 17.35
C VAL A 123 -7.84 -12.19 18.09
N ARG A 124 -9.17 -12.22 18.12
CA ARG A 124 -9.95 -13.30 18.75
C ARG A 124 -9.78 -14.63 18.00
N PRO A 125 -10.02 -15.78 18.66
CA PRO A 125 -10.08 -17.09 18.02
C PRO A 125 -10.97 -17.09 16.77
N GLY A 126 -10.47 -17.64 15.66
CA GLY A 126 -11.16 -17.70 14.37
C GLY A 126 -11.30 -16.36 13.63
N ALA A 127 -10.95 -15.23 14.25
CA ALA A 127 -11.05 -13.92 13.63
C ALA A 127 -9.92 -13.68 12.62
N LYS A 128 -10.22 -12.84 11.62
CA LYS A 128 -9.27 -12.43 10.58
C LYS A 128 -8.85 -10.99 10.81
N TRP A 129 -7.55 -10.75 10.82
CA TRP A 129 -6.99 -9.40 10.83
C TRP A 129 -6.37 -9.05 9.48
N ARG A 130 -6.73 -7.88 8.95
CA ARG A 130 -6.17 -7.30 7.72
C ARG A 130 -5.58 -5.94 8.02
N PHE A 131 -4.39 -5.70 7.49
CA PHE A 131 -3.69 -4.44 7.60
C PHE A 131 -2.86 -4.19 6.33
N ASP A 132 -2.56 -2.92 6.10
CA ASP A 132 -1.60 -2.46 5.12
C ASP A 132 -0.36 -1.94 5.89
N VAL A 133 0.83 -2.21 5.36
CA VAL A 133 2.11 -1.66 5.83
C VAL A 133 2.60 -0.71 4.76
N TYR A 134 2.99 0.49 5.16
CA TYR A 134 3.66 1.46 4.34
C TYR A 134 5.11 1.55 4.79
N ILE A 135 6.04 1.33 3.86
CA ILE A 135 7.47 1.44 4.09
C ILE A 135 7.95 2.63 3.25
N HIS A 136 8.52 3.62 3.92
CA HIS A 136 9.15 4.77 3.29
C HIS A 136 10.66 4.59 3.38
N LEU A 137 11.26 4.19 2.26
CA LEU A 137 12.69 3.94 2.17
C LEU A 137 13.45 5.27 2.07
N PRO A 138 14.65 5.36 2.63
CA PRO A 138 15.52 6.50 2.39
C PRO A 138 15.99 6.55 0.91
N PRO A 139 16.04 7.72 0.26
CA PRO A 139 16.39 7.84 -1.15
C PRO A 139 17.75 7.26 -1.54
N GLU A 140 18.70 7.24 -0.60
CA GLU A 140 20.06 6.72 -0.81
C GLU A 140 20.11 5.24 -1.22
N PHE A 141 19.07 4.45 -0.88
CA PHE A 141 19.01 3.04 -1.26
C PHE A 141 18.64 2.83 -2.74
N ARG A 142 18.03 3.82 -3.38
CA ARG A 142 17.65 3.76 -4.80
C ARG A 142 18.87 3.82 -5.71
N GLU A 143 19.87 4.62 -5.34
CA GLU A 143 21.03 4.90 -6.17
C GLU A 143 22.06 3.76 -6.18
N GLN A 144 21.96 2.85 -5.21
CA GLN A 144 22.97 1.82 -4.96
C GLN A 144 22.66 0.47 -5.61
N GLU A 145 21.54 0.33 -6.34
CA GLU A 145 21.03 -0.97 -6.84
C GLU A 145 21.04 -2.06 -5.76
N ALA A 146 20.79 -1.65 -4.51
CA ALA A 146 21.00 -2.50 -3.36
C ALA A 146 19.85 -3.50 -3.20
N VAL A 147 20.19 -4.73 -2.80
CA VAL A 147 19.21 -5.69 -2.28
C VAL A 147 19.09 -5.47 -0.78
N ILE A 148 17.92 -5.00 -0.34
CA ILE A 148 17.58 -4.88 1.07
C ILE A 148 16.91 -6.18 1.50
N ASN A 149 17.50 -6.84 2.49
CA ASN A 149 16.90 -8.01 3.13
C ASN A 149 16.53 -7.69 4.57
N GLY A 150 15.29 -7.96 4.93
CA GLY A 150 14.79 -7.79 6.28
C GLY A 150 13.61 -8.71 6.54
N GLN A 151 12.87 -8.43 7.59
CA GLN A 151 11.75 -9.25 8.00
C GLN A 151 10.71 -8.44 8.76
N MET A 152 9.45 -8.83 8.61
CA MET A 152 8.37 -8.40 9.49
C MET A 152 8.18 -9.47 10.55
N LEU A 153 8.20 -9.04 11.81
CA LEU A 153 7.96 -9.88 12.98
C LEU A 153 6.54 -9.60 13.47
N VAL A 154 5.74 -10.66 13.59
CA VAL A 154 4.49 -10.60 14.34
C VAL A 154 4.77 -11.19 15.70
N THR A 155 4.65 -10.38 16.74
CA THR A 155 4.98 -10.74 18.11
C THR A 155 3.74 -10.67 18.99
N HIS A 156 3.74 -11.44 20.06
CA HIS A 156 2.76 -11.29 21.11
C HIS A 156 3.08 -10.06 21.94
N ALA A 157 2.08 -9.22 22.20
CA ALA A 157 2.31 -7.87 22.72
C ALA A 157 2.81 -7.85 24.18
N THR A 158 2.49 -8.88 24.96
CA THR A 158 2.78 -8.91 26.40
C THR A 158 4.16 -9.48 26.71
N ASP A 159 4.56 -10.55 26.04
CA ASP A 159 5.80 -11.30 26.33
C ASP A 159 6.82 -11.22 25.18
N HIS A 160 6.49 -10.50 24.10
CA HIS A 160 7.31 -10.32 22.90
C HIS A 160 7.68 -11.62 22.17
N THR A 161 6.98 -12.73 22.44
CA THR A 161 7.20 -13.99 21.74
C THR A 161 6.94 -13.83 20.24
N ILE A 162 7.86 -14.28 19.39
CA ILE A 162 7.68 -14.26 17.95
C ILE A 162 6.62 -15.30 17.56
N MET A 163 5.50 -14.83 17.04
CA MET A 163 4.36 -15.63 16.61
C MET A 163 4.47 -16.01 15.12
N ALA A 164 5.05 -15.13 14.30
CA ALA A 164 5.42 -15.39 12.91
C ALA A 164 6.51 -14.44 12.42
N THR A 165 7.27 -14.89 11.43
CA THR A 165 8.27 -14.10 10.71
C THR A 165 7.93 -14.10 9.23
N VAL A 166 7.95 -12.91 8.61
CA VAL A 166 7.74 -12.75 7.17
C VAL A 166 9.02 -12.18 6.56
N PRO A 167 9.83 -12.99 5.87
CA PRO A 167 11.02 -12.49 5.17
C PRO A 167 10.62 -11.50 4.08
N ILE A 168 11.33 -10.39 3.96
CA ILE A 168 11.10 -9.34 2.98
C ILE A 168 12.40 -9.04 2.24
N SER A 169 12.36 -9.10 0.91
CA SER A 169 13.47 -8.69 0.04
C SER A 169 13.01 -7.60 -0.93
N ILE A 170 13.73 -6.49 -0.96
CA ILE A 170 13.47 -5.34 -1.83
C ILE A 170 14.70 -5.13 -2.72
N PHE A 171 14.50 -4.97 -4.02
CA PHE A 171 15.58 -4.72 -4.96
C PHE A 171 15.15 -3.83 -6.14
N TRP A 172 16.14 -3.23 -6.80
CA TRP A 172 15.98 -2.44 -8.02
C TRP A 172 16.78 -3.12 -9.13
N GLY A 173 16.12 -3.92 -9.96
CA GLY A 173 16.78 -4.61 -11.07
C GLY A 173 15.80 -5.43 -11.92
N ASP A 174 16.21 -5.72 -13.14
CA ASP A 174 15.56 -6.72 -13.98
C ASP A 174 16.10 -8.10 -13.59
N THR A 175 15.19 -9.04 -13.29
CA THR A 175 15.54 -10.43 -12.93
C THR A 175 15.48 -11.32 -14.15
#